data_AF-A0A2D7XGR2-F1
#
_entry.id   AF-A0A2D7XGR2-F1
#
_cell.length_a   1.000
_cell.length_b   1.000
_cell.length_c   1.000
_cell.angle_alpha   90.00
_cell.angle_beta   90.00
_cell.angle_gamma   90.00
#
_symmetry.space_group_name_H-M   'P 1'
#
loop_
_entity.id
_entity.type
_entity.pdbx_description
1 polymer ?
#
loop_
_entity_poly.entity_id
_entity_poly.type
_entity_poly.pdbx_seq_one_letter_code
_entity_poly.pdbx_strand_id
1 'polypeptide(L)'
;MAITKTTSVQRMEVYPAQDNSAENTTNAGNTTLMVVYVETFDDSGDAKLPVSTQRVVHLYRYSDEEAGTATDISGEDALVQTVCGAIWT
;
A
#
# COMPACT_ATOMS: atom_id res chain seq x y z
N MET A 1 22.18 18.15 11.73
CA MET A 1 21.62 16.93 12.31
C MET A 1 21.06 16.08 11.17
N ALA A 2 20.69 14.81 11.40
CA ALA A 2 20.15 13.96 10.34
C ALA A 2 18.62 14.06 10.36
N ILE A 3 18.01 14.26 9.19
CA ILE A 3 16.55 14.21 9.03
C ILE A 3 16.08 12.77 9.33
N THR A 4 15.07 12.65 10.19
CA THR A 4 14.41 11.38 10.52
C THR A 4 13.09 11.29 9.75
N LYS A 5 12.85 10.18 9.05
CA LYS A 5 11.57 9.87 8.43
C LYS A 5 10.84 8.81 9.23
N THR A 6 9.61 9.08 9.62
CA THR A 6 8.69 8.10 10.21
C THR A 6 7.50 7.90 9.28
N THR A 7 7.17 6.64 9.00
CA THR A 7 6.03 6.26 8.17
C THR A 7 4.99 5.56 9.03
N SER A 8 3.72 5.92 8.89
CA SER A 8 2.59 5.22 9.51
C SER A 8 1.44 5.04 8.54
N VAL A 9 0.68 3.95 8.69
CA VAL A 9 -0.57 3.74 7.96
C VAL A 9 -1.63 4.68 8.51
N GLN A 10 -2.19 5.55 7.66
CA GLN A 10 -3.30 6.43 8.03
C GLN A 10 -4.65 5.75 7.78
N ARG A 11 -4.82 5.18 6.59
CA ARG A 11 -6.03 4.42 6.22
C ARG A 11 -5.75 3.42 5.11
N MET A 12 -6.63 2.44 5.01
CA MET A 12 -6.67 1.46 3.93
C MET A 12 -8.10 1.37 3.40
N GLU A 13 -8.24 1.24 2.09
CA GLU A 13 -9.53 1.07 1.41
C GLU A 13 -9.44 -0.16 0.51
N VAL A 14 -10.33 -1.13 0.74
CA VAL A 14 -10.45 -2.33 -0.10
C VAL A 14 -11.48 -2.05 -1.18
N TYR A 15 -11.09 -2.22 -2.43
CA TYR A 15 -11.96 -2.12 -3.58
C TYR A 15 -12.32 -3.53 -4.08
N PRO A 16 -13.61 -3.83 -4.31
CA PRO A 16 -14.02 -5.09 -4.93
C PRO A 16 -13.37 -5.32 -6.30
N ALA A 17 -13.40 -6.57 -6.76
CA ALA A 17 -13.00 -6.91 -8.13
C ALA A 17 -13.78 -6.06 -9.15
N GLN A 18 -13.04 -5.51 -10.12
CA GLN A 18 -13.62 -4.69 -11.18
C GLN A 18 -14.53 -5.51 -12.10
N ASP A 19 -14.15 -6.76 -12.35
CA ASP A 19 -14.90 -7.73 -13.13
C ASP A 19 -14.94 -9.08 -12.41
N ASN A 20 -16.08 -9.39 -11.79
CA ASN A 20 -16.28 -10.66 -11.10
C ASN A 20 -16.36 -11.88 -12.05
N SER A 21 -16.39 -11.67 -13.36
CA SER A 21 -16.33 -12.74 -14.37
C SER A 21 -14.94 -12.98 -14.94
N ALA A 22 -13.97 -12.11 -14.63
CA ALA A 22 -12.59 -12.29 -15.04
C ALA A 22 -11.91 -13.43 -14.26
N GLU A 23 -10.90 -14.04 -14.88
CA GLU A 23 -10.12 -15.11 -14.26
C GLU A 23 -9.49 -14.64 -12.94
N ASN A 24 -9.51 -15.49 -11.91
CA ASN A 24 -8.92 -15.19 -10.60
C ASN A 24 -7.39 -15.01 -10.65
N THR A 25 -6.78 -15.29 -11.79
CA THR A 25 -5.37 -15.01 -12.04
C THR A 25 -5.11 -13.60 -12.56
N THR A 26 -6.15 -12.79 -12.79
CA THR A 26 -6.01 -11.40 -13.26
C THR A 26 -6.30 -10.41 -12.14
N ASN A 27 -5.75 -9.20 -12.23
CA ASN A 27 -6.10 -8.14 -11.28
C ASN A 27 -7.57 -7.71 -11.39
N ALA A 28 -8.19 -7.80 -12.58
CA ALA A 28 -9.59 -7.46 -12.77
C ALA A 28 -10.54 -8.37 -11.97
N GLY A 29 -10.19 -9.65 -11.83
CA GLY A 29 -10.92 -10.66 -11.06
C GLY A 29 -10.66 -10.63 -9.55
N ASN A 30 -9.79 -9.73 -9.06
CA ASN A 30 -9.36 -9.68 -7.67
C ASN A 30 -9.63 -8.33 -7.01
N THR A 31 -9.72 -8.35 -5.69
CA THR A 31 -9.79 -7.11 -4.90
C THR A 31 -8.48 -6.33 -4.99
N THR A 32 -8.57 -5.00 -4.88
CA THR A 32 -7.39 -4.11 -4.84
C THR A 32 -7.38 -3.33 -3.54
N LEU A 33 -6.18 -2.94 -3.08
CA LEU A 33 -6.00 -2.22 -1.82
C LEU A 33 -5.38 -0.86 -2.09
N MET A 34 -6.04 0.22 -1.69
CA MET A 34 -5.42 1.54 -1.60
C MET A 34 -4.96 1.76 -0.17
N VAL A 35 -3.67 2.08 0.00
CA VAL A 35 -3.08 2.42 1.31
C VAL A 35 -2.66 3.88 1.28
N VAL A 36 -3.06 4.63 2.30
CA VAL A 36 -2.57 5.99 2.53
C VAL A 36 -1.60 5.95 3.70
N TYR A 37 -0.34 6.24 3.41
CA TYR A 37 0.71 6.44 4.40
C TYR A 37 0.84 7.92 4.76
N VAL A 38 1.09 8.21 6.03
CA VAL A 38 1.60 9.51 6.46
C VAL A 38 3.10 9.36 6.70
N GLU A 39 3.87 10.20 6.01
CA GLU A 39 5.31 10.31 6.20
C GLU A 39 5.61 11.62 6.91
N THR A 40 6.21 11.52 8.10
CA THR A 40 6.65 12.67 8.89
C THR A 40 8.16 12.78 8.80
N PHE A 41 8.64 13.97 8.42
CA PHE A 41 10.05 14.30 8.37
C PHE A 41 10.36 15.27 9.51
N ASP A 42 11.30 14.90 10.37
CA ASP A 42 11.69 15.68 11.54
C ASP A 42 13.21 15.91 11.59
N ASP A 43 13.59 17.08 12.07
CA ASP A 43 14.97 17.43 12.44
C ASP A 43 14.88 18.42 13.60
N SER A 44 15.33 18.00 14.79
CA SER A 44 15.36 18.84 15.99
C SER A 44 16.20 20.12 15.85
N GLY A 45 17.03 20.23 14.81
CA GLY A 45 17.81 21.42 14.49
C GLY A 45 17.10 22.43 13.57
N ASP A 46 15.94 22.10 13.00
CA ASP A 46 15.20 22.97 12.10
C ASP A 46 13.85 23.37 12.72
N ALA A 47 13.66 24.68 12.93
CA ALA A 47 12.43 25.23 13.50
C ALA A 47 11.19 25.09 12.59
N LYS A 48 11.38 24.71 11.32
CA LYS A 48 10.28 24.47 10.37
C LYS A 48 9.83 23.01 10.32
N LEU A 49 10.50 22.13 11.04
CA LEU A 49 10.14 20.72 11.18
C LEU A 49 9.46 20.46 12.55
N PRO A 50 8.59 19.44 12.65
CA PRO A 50 8.30 18.42 11.64
C PRO A 50 7.32 18.88 10.55
N VAL A 51 7.46 18.29 9.36
CA VAL A 51 6.46 18.37 8.28
C VAL A 51 5.93 16.98 7.94
N SER A 52 4.67 16.89 7.54
CA SER A 52 4.05 15.64 7.13
C SER A 52 3.49 15.72 5.71
N THR A 53 3.55 14.59 5.01
CA THR A 53 2.95 14.40 3.69
C THR A 53 2.21 13.08 3.63
N GLN A 54 1.24 12.98 2.73
CA GLN A 54 0.53 11.73 2.46
C GLN A 54 1.08 11.09 1.19
N ARG A 55 1.36 9.78 1.26
CA ARG A 55 1.73 8.94 0.11
C ARG A 55 0.64 7.90 -0.09
N VAL A 56 0.05 7.89 -1.28
CA VAL A 56 -0.98 6.91 -1.66
C VAL A 56 -0.33 5.82 -2.49
N VAL A 57 -0.62 4.55 -2.17
CA VAL A 57 -0.19 3.37 -2.91
C VAL A 57 -1.40 2.55 -3.27
N HIS A 58 -1.44 2.06 -4.52
CA HIS A 58 -2.41 1.06 -4.95
C HIS A 58 -1.69 -0.27 -5.11
N LEU A 59 -2.12 -1.26 -4.34
CA LEU A 59 -1.59 -2.62 -4.37
C LEU A 59 -2.58 -3.52 -5.10
N TYR A 60 -2.02 -4.30 -6.02
CA TYR A 60 -2.71 -5.29 -6.83
C TYR A 60 -2.18 -6.68 -6.48
N ARG A 61 -2.97 -7.74 -6.66
CA ARG A 61 -2.54 -9.11 -6.34
C ARG A 61 -1.34 -9.53 -7.19
N TYR A 62 -1.33 -9.13 -8.46
CA TYR A 62 -0.30 -9.47 -9.44
C TYR A 62 0.40 -8.20 -9.95
N SER A 63 1.72 -8.27 -10.15
CA SER A 63 2.53 -7.15 -10.66
C SER A 63 2.31 -6.87 -12.15
N ASP A 64 1.67 -7.80 -12.85
CA ASP A 64 1.26 -7.74 -14.24
C ASP A 64 -0.25 -7.99 -14.33
N GLU A 65 -0.89 -7.61 -15.45
CA GLU A 65 -2.34 -7.74 -15.60
C GLU A 65 -2.80 -9.16 -15.94
N GLU A 66 -1.96 -9.93 -16.64
CA GLU A 66 -2.25 -11.31 -17.03
C GLU A 66 -1.47 -12.28 -16.15
N ALA A 67 -2.14 -12.87 -15.16
CA ALA A 67 -1.79 -14.17 -14.58
C ALA A 67 -0.28 -14.42 -14.37
N GLY A 68 0.39 -13.50 -13.70
CA GLY A 68 1.82 -13.56 -13.53
C GLY A 68 2.27 -13.43 -12.08
N THR A 69 3.29 -12.61 -11.88
CA THR A 69 4.08 -12.61 -10.64
C THR A 69 3.28 -11.98 -9.51
N ALA A 70 3.16 -12.67 -8.38
CA ALA A 70 2.53 -12.09 -7.20
C ALA A 70 3.25 -10.82 -6.77
N THR A 71 2.50 -9.76 -6.47
CA THR A 71 3.09 -8.50 -6.00
C THR A 71 3.86 -8.74 -4.71
N ASP A 72 5.14 -8.36 -4.70
CA ASP A 72 5.96 -8.39 -3.50
C ASP A 72 5.54 -7.26 -2.56
N ILE A 73 4.89 -7.64 -1.45
CA ILE A 73 4.44 -6.74 -0.38
C ILE A 73 5.33 -6.82 0.87
N SER A 74 6.46 -7.53 0.83
CA SER A 74 7.30 -7.78 2.00
C SER A 74 7.88 -6.50 2.62
N GLY A 75 8.01 -5.43 1.83
CA GLY A 75 8.44 -4.11 2.28
C GLY A 75 7.34 -3.20 2.84
N GLU A 76 6.07 -3.61 2.77
CA GLU A 76 4.94 -2.83 3.29
C GLU A 76 4.75 -3.02 4.80
N ASP A 77 3.91 -2.19 5.42
CA ASP A 77 3.58 -2.31 6.85
C ASP A 77 2.96 -3.69 7.16
N ALA A 78 3.25 -4.25 8.34
CA ALA A 78 2.75 -5.57 8.74
C ALA A 78 1.22 -5.67 8.72
N LEU A 79 0.52 -4.58 9.02
CA LEU A 79 -0.94 -4.51 8.90
C LEU A 79 -1.38 -4.59 7.44
N VAL A 80 -0.69 -3.89 6.54
CA VAL A 80 -0.97 -3.93 5.09
C VAL A 80 -0.75 -5.33 4.54
N GLN A 81 0.34 -5.99 4.93
CA GLN A 81 0.63 -7.37 4.55
C GLN A 81 -0.49 -8.33 5.00
N THR A 82 -0.95 -8.16 6.25
CA THR A 82 -2.05 -8.96 6.82
C THR A 82 -3.34 -8.78 6.02
N VAL A 83 -3.70 -7.54 5.67
CA VAL A 83 -4.90 -7.26 4.89
C VAL A 83 -4.79 -7.85 3.48
N CYS A 84 -3.66 -7.66 2.79
CA CYS A 84 -3.43 -8.23 1.46
C CYS A 84 -3.59 -9.76 1.46
N GLY A 85 -3.00 -10.45 2.44
CA GLY A 85 -3.13 -11.90 2.58
C GLY A 85 -4.57 -12.37 2.85
N ALA A 86 -5.41 -11.53 3.46
CA ALA A 86 -6.82 -11.85 3.72
C ALA A 86 -7.73 -11.60 2.51
N ILE A 87 -7.45 -10.59 1.69
CA ILE A 87 -8.32 -10.21 0.55
C ILE A 87 -7.95 -10.89 -0.77
N TRP A 88 -6.73 -11.45 -0.88
CA TRP A 88 -6.22 -12.14 -2.08
C TRP A 88 -6.17 -13.67 -1.91
N THR A 89 -7.22 -14.26 -1.34
CA THR A 89 -7.39 -15.72 -1.26
C THR A 89 -7.91 -16.26 -2.59
#